data_AF-A0A8J4UF90-F1
#
_entry.id   AF-A0A8J4UF90-F1
#
_cell.length_a   1.000
_cell.length_b   1.000
_cell.length_c   1.000
_cell.angle_alpha   90.00
_cell.angle_beta   90.00
_cell.angle_gamma   90.00
#
_symmetry.space_group_name_H-M   'P 1'
#
loop_
_entity.id
_entity.type
_entity.pdbx_description
1 polymer ?
#
loop_
_entity_poly.entity_id
_entity_poly.type
_entity_poly.pdbx_seq_one_letter_code
_entity_poly.pdbx_strand_id
1 'polypeptide(L)'
;MSASAAPTATPAGCDDTVPGDEGTPDGEGGEFLFPLMPSVPVPSPENLPAHPEWKPTYKDDFLGEQPSGLKLKKFRKVSGKEMFTDSQCMVGPVLDFPDASLSQASVRLIEEHQSKYNKTSRILQQRHTIELIPVTKVNYDWKEKSHSYIVFGNENKVYTKSYPAACCCSV
;
A
#
# COMPACT_ATOMS: atom_id res chain seq x y z
N MET A 1 30.52 7.27 -6.41
CA MET A 1 29.35 6.55 -6.93
C MET A 1 28.67 5.92 -5.72
N SER A 2 27.70 6.61 -5.11
CA SER A 2 27.00 6.10 -3.92
C SER A 2 25.89 5.16 -4.36
N ALA A 3 25.94 3.91 -3.92
CA ALA A 3 24.86 2.95 -4.09
C ALA A 3 23.72 3.29 -3.12
N SER A 4 22.52 3.52 -3.66
CA SER A 4 21.29 3.67 -2.88
C SER A 4 20.85 2.30 -2.40
N ALA A 5 20.79 2.10 -1.09
CA ALA A 5 20.25 0.87 -0.50
C ALA A 5 18.73 0.83 -0.70
N ALA A 6 18.21 -0.36 -1.05
CA ALA A 6 16.78 -0.59 -1.17
C ALA A 6 16.14 -0.69 0.23
N PRO A 7 14.91 -0.19 0.41
CA PRO A 7 14.23 -0.25 1.70
C PRO A 7 13.95 -1.72 2.06
N THR A 8 14.49 -2.16 3.20
CA THR A 8 14.37 -3.53 3.70
C THR A 8 13.44 -3.53 4.90
N ALA A 9 12.34 -4.27 4.83
CA ALA A 9 11.45 -4.52 5.96
C ALA A 9 11.81 -5.87 6.60
N THR A 10 11.99 -5.90 7.92
CA THR A 10 12.23 -7.12 8.69
C THR A 10 10.92 -7.89 8.85
N PRO A 11 10.86 -9.21 8.58
CA PRO A 11 9.62 -9.98 8.74
C PRO A 11 9.28 -10.13 10.22
N ALA A 12 8.06 -9.74 10.61
CA ALA A 12 7.48 -10.10 11.90
C ALA A 12 6.87 -11.51 11.78
N GLY A 13 7.35 -12.45 12.59
CA GLY A 13 6.93 -13.85 12.56
C GLY A 13 5.43 -14.04 12.79
N CYS A 14 4.84 -15.04 12.12
CA CYS A 14 3.43 -15.38 12.15
C CYS A 14 3.02 -16.20 13.40
N ASP A 15 3.70 -16.04 14.53
CA ASP A 15 3.48 -16.87 15.70
C ASP A 15 2.22 -16.44 16.47
N ASP A 16 1.28 -17.38 16.53
CA ASP A 16 0.04 -17.36 17.29
C ASP A 16 0.37 -17.35 18.80
N THR A 17 0.73 -16.18 19.35
CA THR A 17 0.86 -16.05 20.81
C THR A 17 -0.54 -15.90 21.40
N VAL A 18 -1.16 -17.04 21.76
CA VAL A 18 -2.35 -17.07 22.63
C VAL A 18 -1.92 -16.69 24.04
N PRO A 19 -2.40 -15.57 24.63
CA PRO A 19 -2.14 -15.24 26.02
C PRO A 19 -3.26 -15.78 26.91
N GLY A 20 -2.91 -16.69 27.82
CA GLY A 20 -3.67 -16.92 29.05
C GLY A 20 -4.32 -18.30 29.20
N ASP A 21 -3.62 -19.18 29.91
CA ASP A 21 -4.19 -20.19 30.79
C ASP A 21 -3.21 -20.39 31.95
N GLU A 22 -3.70 -20.13 33.16
CA GLU A 22 -2.95 -20.17 34.42
C GLU A 22 -2.93 -21.63 34.92
N GLY A 23 -1.76 -22.26 34.94
CA GLY A 23 -1.56 -23.62 35.44
C GLY A 23 -0.21 -23.77 36.16
N THR A 24 -0.28 -24.06 37.46
CA THR A 24 0.78 -24.32 38.46
C THR A 24 1.79 -25.42 38.04
N PRO A 25 3.05 -25.39 38.54
CA PRO A 25 4.15 -26.17 37.99
C PRO A 25 4.24 -27.55 38.66
N ASP A 26 4.06 -28.61 37.89
CA ASP A 26 4.56 -29.94 38.23
C ASP A 26 5.38 -30.45 37.05
N GLY A 27 6.65 -30.70 37.34
CA GLY A 27 7.65 -31.03 36.34
C GLY A 27 7.49 -32.43 35.79
N GLU A 28 7.73 -32.58 34.50
CA GLU A 28 8.37 -33.75 33.92
C GLU A 28 8.96 -33.33 32.57
N GLY A 29 10.18 -33.78 32.26
CA GLY A 29 10.93 -33.34 31.09
C GLY A 29 10.21 -33.64 29.79
N GLY A 30 9.67 -32.61 29.14
CA GLY A 30 9.23 -32.66 27.75
C GLY A 30 10.36 -32.25 26.83
N GLU A 31 10.86 -33.18 26.03
CA GLU A 31 11.77 -32.90 24.91
C GLU A 31 11.10 -31.90 23.98
N PHE A 32 11.67 -30.70 23.85
CA PHE A 32 11.29 -29.73 22.82
C PHE A 32 11.68 -30.30 21.46
N LEU A 33 10.80 -31.08 20.87
CA LEU A 33 10.88 -31.42 19.46
C LEU A 33 10.55 -30.15 18.66
N PHE A 34 11.60 -29.44 18.24
CA PHE A 34 11.47 -28.47 17.16
C PHE A 34 10.77 -29.17 15.99
N PRO A 35 9.71 -28.57 15.39
CA PRO A 35 9.05 -29.19 14.25
C PRO A 35 10.09 -29.44 13.16
N LEU A 36 10.15 -30.68 12.68
CA LEU A 36 11.03 -31.09 11.59
C LEU A 36 10.85 -30.11 10.42
N MET A 37 11.95 -29.46 10.03
CA MET A 37 11.98 -28.58 8.88
C MET A 37 11.43 -29.35 7.67
N PRO A 38 10.42 -28.85 6.94
CA PRO A 38 9.90 -29.56 5.79
C PRO A 38 11.02 -29.73 4.76
N SER A 39 11.29 -30.96 4.32
CA SER A 39 12.37 -31.32 3.38
C SER A 39 12.14 -30.83 1.94
N VAL A 40 11.21 -29.91 1.73
CA VAL A 40 10.98 -29.25 0.44
C VAL A 40 11.75 -27.93 0.41
N PRO A 41 12.53 -27.65 -0.65
CA PRO A 41 13.19 -26.37 -0.81
C PRO A 41 12.15 -25.25 -0.71
N VAL A 42 12.35 -24.29 0.20
CA VAL A 42 11.55 -23.07 0.25
C VAL A 42 11.65 -22.43 -1.14
N PRO A 43 10.54 -22.25 -1.87
CA PRO A 43 10.59 -21.64 -3.20
C PRO A 43 11.12 -20.21 -3.06
N SER A 44 12.13 -19.87 -3.86
CA SER A 44 12.66 -18.51 -3.97
C SER A 44 11.49 -17.54 -4.23
N PRO A 45 11.44 -16.35 -3.60
CA PRO A 45 10.31 -15.42 -3.68
C PRO A 45 9.99 -14.97 -5.12
N GLU A 46 10.90 -15.22 -6.07
CA GLU A 46 10.74 -14.96 -7.50
C GLU A 46 9.83 -15.97 -8.25
N ASN A 47 9.45 -17.11 -7.65
CA ASN A 47 8.72 -18.19 -8.33
C ASN A 47 7.32 -18.49 -7.76
N LEU A 48 6.74 -17.60 -6.97
CA LEU A 48 5.36 -17.76 -6.53
C LEU A 48 4.43 -17.50 -7.73
N PRO A 49 3.55 -18.46 -8.11
CA PRO A 49 2.47 -18.16 -9.04
C PRO A 49 1.68 -16.99 -8.47
N ALA A 50 1.28 -16.05 -9.32
CA ALA A 50 0.45 -14.91 -8.94
C ALA A 50 -0.63 -15.39 -7.95
N HIS A 51 -0.54 -14.91 -6.71
CA HIS A 51 -1.42 -15.33 -5.62
C HIS A 51 -2.87 -15.31 -6.12
N PRO A 52 -3.72 -16.28 -5.72
CA PRO A 52 -5.15 -16.23 -6.03
C PRO A 52 -5.67 -14.83 -5.72
N GLU A 53 -6.48 -14.25 -6.60
CA GLU A 53 -7.03 -12.90 -6.50
C GLU A 53 -7.86 -12.77 -5.21
N TRP A 54 -7.18 -12.56 -4.09
CA TRP A 54 -7.82 -12.39 -2.80
C TRP A 54 -8.33 -10.96 -2.73
N LYS A 55 -9.62 -10.82 -2.41
CA LYS A 55 -10.29 -9.53 -2.28
C LYS A 55 -10.05 -9.02 -0.86
N PRO A 56 -9.33 -7.90 -0.67
CA PRO A 56 -9.09 -7.38 0.67
C PRO A 56 -10.40 -6.85 1.27
N THR A 57 -10.69 -7.24 2.50
CA THR A 57 -11.87 -6.80 3.26
C THR A 57 -11.79 -5.32 3.62
N TYR A 58 -10.59 -4.85 3.97
CA TYR A 58 -10.32 -3.48 4.37
C TYR A 58 -9.21 -2.92 3.47
N LYS A 59 -9.34 -1.64 3.12
CA LYS A 59 -8.38 -0.89 2.33
C LYS A 59 -8.27 0.50 2.90
N ASP A 60 -7.05 0.94 3.15
CA ASP A 60 -6.72 2.30 3.56
C ASP A 60 -5.64 2.83 2.61
N ASP A 61 -5.72 4.12 2.27
CA ASP A 61 -4.85 4.77 1.30
C ASP A 61 -4.40 6.13 1.81
N PHE A 62 -3.15 6.47 1.50
CA PHE A 62 -2.57 7.79 1.72
C PHE A 62 -2.09 8.35 0.39
N LEU A 63 -2.32 9.64 0.17
CA LEU A 63 -1.79 10.37 -0.97
C LEU A 63 -0.81 11.39 -0.45
N GLY A 64 0.42 11.31 -0.94
CA GLY A 64 1.43 12.33 -0.71
C GLY A 64 0.95 13.71 -1.18
N GLU A 65 1.54 14.76 -0.60
CA GLU A 65 1.19 16.13 -0.95
C GLU A 65 1.39 16.38 -2.46
N GLN A 66 0.39 17.00 -3.09
CA GLN A 66 0.34 17.10 -4.55
C GLN A 66 0.12 18.56 -4.97
N PRO A 67 1.06 19.19 -5.70
CA PRO A 67 1.03 20.62 -5.97
C PRO A 67 -0.03 21.04 -7.01
N SER A 68 -0.76 20.09 -7.63
CA SER A 68 -1.68 20.43 -8.72
C SER A 68 -3.07 20.91 -8.25
N GLY A 69 -3.34 20.90 -6.93
CA GLY A 69 -4.64 21.29 -6.37
C GLY A 69 -5.78 20.32 -6.70
N LEU A 70 -5.47 19.12 -7.19
CA LEU A 70 -6.42 18.03 -7.42
C LEU A 70 -6.81 17.38 -6.08
N LYS A 71 -8.12 17.16 -5.87
CA LYS A 71 -8.62 16.48 -4.67
C LYS A 71 -8.36 14.97 -4.73
N LEU A 72 -8.01 14.38 -3.58
CA LEU A 72 -7.78 12.94 -3.34
C LEU A 72 -8.79 12.01 -4.04
N LYS A 73 -10.08 12.36 -4.00
CA LYS A 73 -11.18 11.53 -4.55
C LYS A 73 -11.04 11.22 -6.06
N LYS A 74 -10.27 12.01 -6.80
CA LYS A 74 -10.02 11.76 -8.23
C LYS A 74 -8.89 10.76 -8.45
N PHE A 75 -7.90 10.77 -7.59
CA PHE A 75 -6.75 9.87 -7.66
C PHE A 75 -7.14 8.43 -7.33
N ARG A 76 -8.10 8.21 -6.41
CA ARG A 76 -8.67 6.87 -6.15
C ARG A 76 -9.35 6.20 -7.34
N LYS A 77 -9.56 6.92 -8.46
CA LYS A 77 -10.22 6.40 -9.66
C LYS A 77 -9.24 6.06 -10.79
N VAL A 78 -7.95 6.24 -10.55
CA VAL A 78 -6.89 5.95 -11.51
C VAL A 78 -5.84 5.07 -10.86
N SER A 79 -5.13 4.31 -11.68
CA SER A 79 -3.95 3.56 -11.26
C SER A 79 -2.68 4.38 -11.49
N GLY A 80 -1.67 4.15 -10.65
CA GLY A 80 -0.32 4.64 -10.84
C GLY A 80 0.62 3.55 -11.36
N LYS A 81 1.87 3.93 -11.58
CA LYS A 81 2.96 2.97 -11.76
C LYS A 81 3.31 2.39 -10.38
N GLU A 82 3.25 1.07 -10.25
CA GLU A 82 3.71 0.39 -9.04
C GLU A 82 5.22 0.61 -8.85
N MET A 83 5.60 1.11 -7.68
CA MET A 83 6.98 1.37 -7.29
C MET A 83 7.47 0.36 -6.25
N PHE A 84 6.55 -0.15 -5.43
CA PHE A 84 6.80 -1.13 -4.38
C PHE A 84 5.52 -1.89 -4.08
N THR A 85 5.63 -3.21 -3.92
CA THR A 85 4.56 -4.05 -3.37
C THR A 85 5.20 -5.12 -2.48
N ASP A 86 4.66 -5.28 -1.28
CA ASP A 86 5.00 -6.35 -0.35
C ASP A 86 3.72 -7.00 0.18
N SER A 87 3.69 -8.32 0.29
CA SER A 87 2.52 -9.10 0.68
C SER A 87 2.91 -10.19 1.66
N GLN A 88 2.47 -10.04 2.91
CA GLN A 88 2.80 -10.96 4.00
C GLN A 88 1.60 -11.13 4.94
N CYS A 89 1.66 -12.06 5.89
CA CYS A 89 0.63 -12.18 6.93
C CYS A 89 0.56 -10.95 7.84
N MET A 90 1.68 -10.24 8.00
CA MET A 90 1.76 -8.94 8.65
C MET A 90 2.90 -8.18 7.97
N VAL A 91 2.58 -7.06 7.32
CA VAL A 91 3.58 -6.25 6.62
C VAL A 91 4.19 -5.24 7.60
N GLY A 92 5.50 -5.02 7.48
CA GLY A 92 6.18 -3.94 8.18
C GLY A 92 5.96 -2.58 7.50
N PRO A 93 6.30 -1.48 8.19
CA PRO A 93 6.30 -0.17 7.56
C PRO A 93 7.40 -0.08 6.50
N VAL A 94 7.13 0.71 5.45
CA VAL A 94 8.15 1.08 4.47
C VAL A 94 9.10 2.06 5.13
N LEU A 95 10.35 1.64 5.31
CA LEU A 95 11.44 2.46 5.83
C LEU A 95 12.22 3.09 4.68
N ASP A 96 12.95 4.17 4.95
CA ASP A 96 13.91 4.79 4.02
C ASP A 96 13.36 5.20 2.64
N PHE A 97 12.05 5.45 2.52
CA PHE A 97 11.49 5.99 1.29
C PHE A 97 11.96 7.45 1.11
N PRO A 98 12.37 7.89 -0.10
CA PRO A 98 12.89 9.24 -0.32
C PRO A 98 11.96 10.37 0.15
N ASP A 99 10.65 10.11 0.09
CA ASP A 99 9.63 10.97 0.68
C ASP A 99 9.28 10.47 2.09
N ALA A 100 9.71 11.25 3.09
CA ALA A 100 9.45 10.95 4.49
C ALA A 100 7.95 10.93 4.83
N SER A 101 7.11 11.64 4.08
CA SER A 101 5.65 11.62 4.29
C SER A 101 5.06 10.24 4.00
N LEU A 102 5.61 9.52 3.03
CA LEU A 102 5.18 8.15 2.71
C LEU A 102 5.63 7.14 3.77
N SER A 103 6.85 7.28 4.28
CA SER A 103 7.34 6.43 5.38
C SER A 103 6.51 6.65 6.65
N GLN A 104 6.22 7.90 7.01
CA GLN A 104 5.35 8.22 8.15
C GLN A 104 3.92 7.74 7.96
N ALA A 105 3.37 7.93 6.76
CA ALA A 105 2.03 7.43 6.42
C ALA A 105 1.97 5.90 6.49
N SER A 106 3.01 5.20 6.04
CA SER A 106 3.11 3.75 6.13
C SER A 106 3.00 3.27 7.58
N VAL A 107 3.77 3.86 8.50
CA VAL A 107 3.72 3.53 9.93
C VAL A 107 2.29 3.75 10.46
N ARG A 108 1.75 4.94 10.21
CA ARG A 108 0.42 5.33 10.68
C ARG A 108 -0.69 4.41 10.15
N LEU A 109 -0.67 4.05 8.87
CA LEU A 109 -1.69 3.18 8.26
C LEU A 109 -1.68 1.78 8.88
N ILE A 110 -0.50 1.24 9.18
CA ILE A 110 -0.36 -0.08 9.83
C ILE A 110 -0.90 0.00 11.27
N GLU A 111 -0.51 1.01 12.04
CA GLU A 111 -0.98 1.21 13.41
C GLU A 111 -2.50 1.44 13.48
N GLU A 112 -3.05 2.28 12.60
CA GLU A 112 -4.49 2.54 12.50
C GLU A 112 -5.27 1.26 12.19
N HIS A 113 -4.78 0.47 11.23
CA HIS A 113 -5.41 -0.80 10.87
C HIS A 113 -5.40 -1.79 12.05
N GLN A 114 -4.26 -1.98 12.69
CA GLN A 114 -4.14 -2.85 13.85
C GLN A 114 -5.05 -2.37 14.99
N SER A 115 -5.01 -1.09 15.35
CA SER A 115 -5.82 -0.53 16.41
C SER A 115 -7.32 -0.65 16.15
N LYS A 116 -7.75 -0.61 14.88
CA LYS A 116 -9.16 -0.66 14.51
C LYS A 116 -9.72 -2.08 14.46
N TYR A 117 -8.90 -3.06 14.08
CA TYR A 117 -9.38 -4.41 13.78
C TYR A 117 -8.85 -5.50 14.71
N ASN A 118 -7.80 -5.28 15.51
CA ASN A 118 -7.20 -6.33 16.36
C ASN A 118 -8.17 -7.04 17.32
N LYS A 119 -9.24 -6.37 17.76
CA LYS A 119 -10.26 -6.92 18.66
C LYS A 119 -11.40 -7.64 17.94
N THR A 120 -11.62 -7.34 16.66
CA THR A 120 -12.79 -7.81 15.90
C THR A 120 -12.43 -8.73 14.74
N SER A 121 -11.17 -8.79 14.35
CA SER A 121 -10.71 -9.51 13.17
C SER A 121 -9.24 -9.90 13.29
N ARG A 122 -8.86 -10.96 12.58
CA ARG A 122 -7.48 -11.41 12.46
C ARG A 122 -6.96 -11.15 11.04
N ILE A 123 -5.71 -10.73 10.93
CA ILE A 123 -5.04 -10.53 9.65
C ILE A 123 -4.62 -11.91 9.12
N LEU A 124 -5.17 -12.32 7.99
CA LEU A 124 -4.74 -13.52 7.26
C LEU A 124 -3.65 -13.18 6.25
N GLN A 125 -3.83 -12.04 5.58
CA GLN A 125 -2.89 -11.51 4.60
C GLN A 125 -3.04 -9.98 4.55
N GLN A 126 -1.91 -9.30 4.41
CA GLN A 126 -1.82 -7.86 4.29
C GLN A 126 -0.89 -7.53 3.12
N ARG A 127 -1.24 -6.52 2.33
CA ARG A 127 -0.44 -6.05 1.21
C ARG A 127 -0.18 -4.56 1.36
N HIS A 128 1.08 -4.18 1.32
CA HIS A 128 1.52 -2.80 1.26
C HIS A 128 1.92 -2.48 -0.18
N THR A 129 1.37 -1.42 -0.76
CA THR A 129 1.69 -1.00 -2.12
C THR A 129 1.94 0.50 -2.17
N ILE A 130 3.02 0.91 -2.86
CA ILE A 130 3.31 2.30 -3.20
C ILE A 130 3.18 2.45 -4.71
N GLU A 131 2.30 3.36 -5.13
CA GLU A 131 2.08 3.70 -6.53
C GLU A 131 2.45 5.16 -6.80
N LEU A 132 3.14 5.39 -7.92
CA LEU A 132 3.38 6.71 -8.46
C LEU A 132 2.31 7.04 -9.50
N ILE A 133 1.40 7.95 -9.17
CA ILE A 133 0.39 8.43 -10.11
C ILE A 133 0.99 9.55 -10.96
N PRO A 134 1.18 9.37 -12.29
CA PRO A 134 1.68 10.43 -13.14
C PRO A 134 0.63 11.55 -13.20
N VAL A 135 1.07 12.80 -13.05
CA VAL A 135 0.20 13.98 -13.19
C VAL A 135 0.90 15.04 -14.04
N THR A 136 0.25 15.42 -15.14
CA THR A 136 0.74 16.44 -16.07
C THR A 136 -0.26 17.58 -16.15
N LYS A 137 0.16 18.81 -15.83
CA LYS A 137 -0.64 20.01 -16.02
C LYS A 137 -0.27 20.66 -17.36
N VAL A 138 -1.24 20.77 -18.26
CA VAL A 138 -1.09 21.43 -19.55
C VAL A 138 -1.72 22.81 -19.45
N ASN A 139 -0.94 23.84 -19.76
CA ASN A 139 -1.43 25.21 -19.92
C ASN A 139 -1.51 25.52 -21.41
N TYR A 140 -2.59 26.17 -21.84
CA TYR A 140 -2.82 26.50 -23.25
C TYR A 140 -3.60 27.80 -23.37
N ASP A 141 -3.39 28.53 -24.45
CA ASP A 141 -4.16 29.72 -24.77
C ASP A 141 -5.23 29.40 -25.81
N TRP A 142 -6.46 29.86 -25.56
CA TRP A 142 -7.59 29.69 -26.46
C TRP A 142 -8.41 30.97 -26.48
N LYS A 143 -8.64 31.56 -27.66
CA LYS A 143 -9.37 32.83 -27.82
C LYS A 143 -8.89 33.91 -26.83
N GLU A 144 -7.58 34.13 -26.78
CA GLU A 144 -6.92 35.12 -25.91
C GLU A 144 -7.07 34.88 -24.39
N LYS A 145 -7.57 33.70 -24.00
CA LYS A 145 -7.70 33.30 -22.59
C LYS A 145 -6.78 32.13 -22.31
N SER A 146 -6.00 32.23 -21.24
CA SER A 146 -5.19 31.12 -20.75
C SER A 146 -6.05 30.14 -19.96
N HIS A 147 -5.94 28.87 -20.32
CA HIS A 147 -6.64 27.76 -19.72
C HIS A 147 -5.65 26.69 -19.28
N SER A 148 -6.11 25.77 -18.43
CA SER A 148 -5.34 24.58 -18.11
C SER A 148 -6.22 23.35 -17.92
N TYR A 149 -5.66 22.20 -18.26
CA TYR A 149 -6.21 20.91 -17.89
C TYR A 149 -5.11 20.03 -17.31
N ILE A 150 -5.51 19.03 -16.55
CA ILE A 150 -4.62 18.09 -15.91
C ILE A 150 -4.92 16.70 -16.46
N VAL A 151 -3.88 16.01 -16.91
CA VAL A 151 -3.93 14.59 -17.28
C VAL A 151 -3.28 13.79 -16.16
N PHE A 152 -3.96 12.76 -15.67
CA PHE A 152 -3.47 11.99 -14.53
C PHE A 152 -3.83 10.50 -14.62
N GLY A 153 -3.01 9.68 -13.98
CA GLY A 153 -3.17 8.22 -13.96
C GLY A 153 -2.65 7.54 -15.22
N ASN A 154 -2.46 6.22 -15.14
CA ASN A 154 -2.09 5.40 -16.29
C ASN A 154 -3.19 5.39 -17.36
N GLU A 155 -4.45 5.61 -16.95
CA GLU A 155 -5.60 5.70 -17.86
C GLU A 155 -5.71 7.06 -18.56
N ASN A 156 -4.76 7.98 -18.33
CA ASN A 156 -4.75 9.33 -18.91
C ASN A 156 -6.06 10.09 -18.70
N LYS A 157 -6.62 10.03 -17.48
CA LYS A 157 -7.85 10.76 -17.16
C LYS A 157 -7.60 12.26 -17.23
N VAL A 158 -8.54 12.97 -17.86
CA VAL A 158 -8.46 14.43 -18.02
C VAL A 158 -9.37 15.11 -17.02
N TYR A 159 -8.84 16.10 -16.32
CA TYR A 159 -9.61 17.03 -15.50
C TYR A 159 -9.36 18.47 -15.95
N THR A 160 -10.45 19.20 -16.17
CA THR A 160 -10.41 20.65 -16.35
C THR A 160 -11.44 21.29 -15.41
N LYS A 161 -11.09 22.44 -14.83
CA LYS A 161 -12.01 23.21 -13.99
C LYS A 161 -13.08 23.91 -14.84
N SER A 162 -12.72 24.36 -16.03
CA SER A 162 -13.61 25.10 -16.93
C SER A 162 -13.17 24.84 -18.36
N TYR A 163 -13.91 23.96 -19.05
CA TYR A 163 -13.69 23.65 -20.44
C TYR A 163 -14.25 24.80 -21.32
N PRO A 164 -13.44 25.43 -22.19
CA PRO A 164 -13.83 26.66 -22.89
C PRO A 164 -14.89 26.47 -23.98
N ALA A 165 -15.23 25.22 -24.34
CA ALA A 165 -16.26 24.89 -25.32
C ALA A 165 -17.37 24.02 -24.71
N ALA A 166 -17.72 24.24 -23.43
CA ALA A 166 -18.87 23.57 -22.82
C ALA A 166 -20.14 23.91 -23.63
N CYS A 167 -20.63 22.96 -24.43
CA CYS A 167 -21.93 23.08 -25.09
C CYS A 167 -23.03 23.21 -24.02
N CYS A 168 -23.91 24.19 -24.16
CA CYS A 168 -25.19 24.25 -23.46
C CYS A 168 -26.17 23.22 -24.05
N CYS A 169 -25.79 21.95 -23.99
CA CYS A 169 -26.63 20.85 -24.46
C CYS A 169 -27.46 20.34 -23.27
N SER A 170 -28.43 21.13 -22.82
CA SER A 170 -29.55 20.64 -22.01
C SER A 170 -30.51 19.91 -22.94
N VAL A 171 -30.72 18.61 -22.70
CA VAL A 171 -31.89 17.89 -23.23
C VAL A 171 -33.07 18.19 -22.32
#